data_AF-A0A5C6N8M6-F1
#
_entry.id   AF-A0A5C6N8M6-F1
#
_cell.length_a   1.000
_cell.length_b   1.000
_cell.length_c   1.000
_cell.angle_alpha   90.00
_cell.angle_beta   90.00
_cell.angle_gamma   90.00
#
_symmetry.space_group_name_H-M   'P 1'
#
loop_
_entity.id
_entity.type
_entity.pdbx_description
1 polymer ?
#
loop_
_entity_poly.entity_id
_entity_poly.type
_entity_poly.pdbx_seq_one_letter_code
_entity_poly.pdbx_strand_id
1 'polypeptide(L)'
;MDSKIPLCQRQKRPDGLSTVTVDEKERFEEIKERLRVILENNIVNFRYCFPFGRPEGALKATLSLLERVLMKDMVTPVPPEEVKGVIRKCLEQAAQLNYQRIKEYAKIEVEKGQKDQKDPENVGRLVTPAKKLEETIRLAELVIEVLQQNQEHHAEAAVTGSGDQSVQYAFAWWTDLMVEHAENFLSLYAIDMDAALEIQSPESWDSFPLFQLLNDFLRLDYHLCNGKFHKHLQDLYAPLVVRYVDLMESSISQSIHKGFERESWEPVKSLTSNLPNVNLPNVNLQIPKVPNLPVPVAGLSVNLPQMPSFSTPSWMAAIYDSDNGSGTSEDLFWKLDALQTFIRDLHWPEEEFARHLESRIKLMSSNMIENCVKRTRMAFESKLAKSSKSTDFRISPALCTMFNVMVDAKDQSAKLCAMEMGQEKQFHSHIDELIEESVKDMIQLLVAKFVVILEGVLAKISRYDEGTLFSSFLSFTVKAASKYVDVPKPGMDVADGYVTFVRHSQDMLRDKVNEEVYIERLFDQWYTATMNLLGTWLTERMDQQLHVYQLKILIRITKKKYRDFRLQGVLDSTLNSKMYDTVRNRLTLEEATASVREGGMQGISMKDSDEEDEEDD
;
A
#
# COMPACT_ATOMS: atom_id res chain seq x y z
N MET A 1 -88.31 23.63 21.81
CA MET A 1 -88.85 22.36 22.34
C MET A 1 -87.67 21.58 22.89
N ASP A 2 -87.37 21.83 24.16
CA ASP A 2 -86.37 21.11 24.94
C ASP A 2 -86.97 19.81 25.46
N SER A 3 -86.19 18.74 25.46
CA SER A 3 -86.48 17.55 26.27
C SER A 3 -85.16 17.06 26.87
N LYS A 4 -84.89 17.56 28.08
CA LYS A 4 -83.81 17.12 28.97
C LYS A 4 -84.14 15.72 29.50
N ILE A 5 -83.21 14.79 29.33
CA ILE A 5 -83.17 13.51 30.05
C ILE A 5 -82.27 13.71 31.29
N PRO A 6 -82.67 13.27 32.51
CA PRO A 6 -82.00 13.66 33.75
C PRO A 6 -80.68 12.91 33.98
N LEU A 7 -79.67 13.68 34.38
CA LEU A 7 -78.41 13.19 34.96
C LEU A 7 -78.69 12.31 36.19
N CYS A 8 -78.23 11.07 36.14
CA CYS A 8 -78.12 10.23 37.33
C CYS A 8 -77.10 10.86 38.29
N GLN A 9 -77.59 11.41 39.39
CA GLN A 9 -76.79 11.91 40.51
C GLN A 9 -76.00 10.74 41.13
N ARG A 10 -74.74 10.59 40.74
CA ARG A 10 -73.77 9.83 41.54
C ARG A 10 -73.35 10.72 42.71
N GLN A 11 -73.84 10.38 43.91
CA GLN A 11 -73.45 11.01 45.17
C GLN A 11 -71.93 11.13 45.27
N LYS A 12 -71.42 12.36 45.36
CA LYS A 12 -70.10 12.65 45.92
C LYS A 12 -70.15 12.32 47.41
N ARG A 13 -69.52 11.21 47.85
CA ARG A 13 -69.14 11.05 49.25
C ARG A 13 -67.77 11.70 49.47
N PRO A 14 -67.60 12.53 50.51
CA PRO A 14 -66.29 12.89 51.02
C PRO A 14 -65.73 11.71 51.83
N ASP A 15 -64.42 11.52 51.78
CA ASP A 15 -63.59 10.53 52.49
C ASP A 15 -63.54 9.11 51.91
N GLY A 16 -62.40 8.83 51.26
CA GLY A 16 -62.06 7.59 50.56
C GLY A 16 -61.72 6.40 51.47
N LEU A 17 -62.71 5.87 52.18
CA LEU A 17 -62.70 4.47 52.60
C LEU A 17 -64.01 3.80 52.14
N SER A 18 -63.95 3.18 50.97
CA SER A 18 -64.91 2.16 50.59
C SER A 18 -64.53 0.87 51.31
N THR A 19 -65.42 0.32 52.13
CA THR A 19 -65.33 -1.09 52.54
C THR A 19 -65.48 -1.95 51.28
N VAL A 20 -64.38 -2.50 50.78
CA VAL A 20 -64.33 -3.40 49.62
C VAL A 20 -64.66 -4.81 50.11
N THR A 21 -65.57 -5.51 49.43
CA THR A 21 -65.85 -6.92 49.74
C THR A 21 -64.69 -7.82 49.32
N VAL A 22 -64.56 -9.01 49.91
CA VAL A 22 -63.49 -9.96 49.54
C VAL A 22 -63.59 -10.32 48.06
N ASP A 23 -64.80 -10.61 47.56
CA ASP A 23 -65.05 -10.91 46.15
C ASP A 23 -64.66 -9.76 45.20
N GLU A 24 -64.95 -8.50 45.56
CA GLU A 24 -64.54 -7.34 44.76
C GLU A 24 -63.02 -7.16 44.75
N LYS A 25 -62.35 -7.43 45.87
CA LYS A 25 -60.89 -7.38 45.96
C LYS A 25 -60.24 -8.47 45.11
N GLU A 26 -60.72 -9.71 45.21
CA GLU A 26 -60.21 -10.83 44.40
C GLU A 26 -60.42 -10.58 42.91
N ARG A 27 -61.59 -10.09 42.52
CA ARG A 27 -61.88 -9.74 41.12
C ARG A 27 -61.03 -8.58 40.61
N PHE A 28 -60.72 -7.60 41.45
CA PHE A 28 -59.81 -6.51 41.11
C PHE A 28 -58.38 -7.04 40.87
N GLU A 29 -57.85 -7.88 41.76
CA GLU A 29 -56.53 -8.48 41.60
C GLU A 29 -56.45 -9.38 40.34
N GLU A 30 -57.51 -10.13 40.02
CA GLU A 30 -57.57 -10.91 38.77
C GLU A 30 -57.49 -10.01 37.52
N ILE A 31 -58.26 -8.91 37.50
CA ILE A 31 -58.25 -7.95 36.39
C ILE A 31 -56.88 -7.26 36.29
N LYS A 32 -56.29 -6.90 37.42
CA LYS A 32 -54.97 -6.27 37.53
C LYS A 32 -53.88 -7.19 36.97
N GLU A 33 -53.89 -8.47 37.34
CA GLU A 33 -52.93 -9.44 36.82
C GLU A 33 -53.11 -9.68 35.31
N ARG A 34 -54.36 -9.79 34.84
CA ARG A 34 -54.63 -9.88 33.40
C ARG A 34 -54.12 -8.65 32.63
N LEU A 35 -54.30 -7.46 33.18
CA LEU A 35 -53.78 -6.22 32.58
C LEU A 35 -52.25 -6.22 32.57
N ARG A 36 -51.60 -6.65 33.67
CA ARG A 36 -50.14 -6.80 33.77
C ARG A 36 -49.60 -7.67 32.63
N VAL A 37 -50.16 -8.87 32.44
CA VAL A 37 -49.74 -9.81 31.38
C VAL A 37 -49.90 -9.20 29.98
N ILE A 38 -50.98 -8.46 29.72
CA ILE A 38 -51.19 -7.80 28.42
C ILE A 38 -50.13 -6.72 28.18
N LEU A 39 -49.82 -5.91 29.20
CA LEU A 39 -48.84 -4.84 29.08
C LEU A 39 -47.43 -5.40 28.88
N GLU A 40 -47.05 -6.45 29.62
CA GLU A 40 -45.79 -7.17 29.41
C GLU A 40 -45.68 -7.70 27.97
N ASN A 41 -46.75 -8.35 27.47
CA ASN A 41 -46.76 -8.86 26.10
C ASN A 41 -46.61 -7.74 25.05
N ASN A 42 -47.23 -6.57 25.27
CA ASN A 42 -47.07 -5.42 24.37
C ASN A 42 -45.63 -4.86 24.40
N ILE A 43 -44.95 -4.91 25.55
CA ILE A 43 -43.55 -4.50 25.68
C ILE A 43 -42.63 -5.52 25.00
N VAL A 44 -42.86 -6.83 25.18
CA VAL A 44 -42.10 -7.88 24.48
C VAL A 44 -42.22 -7.71 22.95
N ASN A 45 -43.40 -7.33 22.47
CA ASN A 45 -43.69 -7.11 21.05
C ASN A 45 -43.59 -5.63 20.63
N PHE A 46 -42.78 -4.80 21.31
CA PHE A 46 -42.84 -3.35 21.14
C PHE A 46 -42.66 -2.88 19.68
N ARG A 47 -41.80 -3.53 18.88
CA ARG A 47 -41.60 -3.19 17.46
C ARG A 47 -42.86 -3.43 16.60
N TYR A 48 -43.74 -4.33 17.02
CA TYR A 48 -44.95 -4.71 16.29
C TYR A 48 -46.19 -4.02 16.83
N CYS A 49 -46.28 -3.87 18.15
CA CYS A 49 -47.36 -3.14 18.80
C CYS A 49 -47.22 -1.62 18.60
N PHE A 50 -45.99 -1.13 18.43
CA PHE A 50 -45.67 0.27 18.24
C PHE A 50 -44.69 0.48 17.07
N PRO A 51 -45.08 0.13 15.82
CA PRO A 51 -44.17 0.18 14.68
C PRO A 51 -43.62 1.59 14.46
N PHE A 52 -42.29 1.72 14.37
CA PHE A 52 -41.58 3.00 14.20
C PHE A 52 -41.99 4.05 15.24
N GLY A 53 -42.26 3.61 16.48
CA GLY A 53 -42.70 4.46 17.58
C GLY A 53 -44.13 4.98 17.47
N ARG A 54 -44.96 4.46 16.54
CA ARG A 54 -46.34 4.92 16.33
C ARG A 54 -47.38 4.00 17.00
N PRO A 55 -48.49 4.56 17.54
CA PRO A 55 -48.74 5.99 17.74
C PRO A 55 -47.75 6.63 18.71
N GLU A 56 -47.41 7.89 18.47
CA GLU A 56 -46.39 8.61 19.24
C GLU A 56 -46.75 8.62 20.73
N GLY A 57 -45.77 8.32 21.59
CA GLY A 57 -45.95 8.25 23.05
C GLY A 57 -46.74 7.04 23.56
N ALA A 58 -47.30 6.18 22.71
CA ALA A 58 -48.10 5.03 23.14
C ALA A 58 -47.28 3.99 23.92
N LEU A 59 -46.04 3.72 23.50
CA LEU A 59 -45.13 2.85 24.23
C LEU A 59 -44.76 3.45 25.60
N LYS A 60 -44.53 4.77 25.67
CA LYS A 60 -44.28 5.47 26.94
C LYS A 60 -45.47 5.35 27.89
N ALA A 61 -46.68 5.58 27.38
CA ALA A 61 -47.92 5.43 28.15
C ALA A 61 -48.12 3.98 28.63
N THR A 62 -47.71 2.99 27.82
CA THR A 62 -47.75 1.56 28.17
C THR A 62 -46.80 1.27 29.34
N LEU A 63 -45.56 1.78 29.30
CA LEU A 63 -44.59 1.65 30.39
C LEU A 63 -45.09 2.34 31.67
N SER A 64 -45.61 3.57 31.57
CA SER A 64 -46.19 4.29 32.73
C SER A 64 -47.43 3.61 33.31
N LEU A 65 -48.23 2.94 32.47
CA LEU A 65 -49.37 2.16 32.95
C LEU A 65 -48.91 0.88 33.65
N LEU A 66 -47.88 0.21 33.14
CA LEU A 66 -47.29 -0.95 33.79
C LEU A 66 -46.77 -0.60 35.19
N GLU A 67 -46.03 0.51 35.33
CA GLU A 67 -45.56 1.01 36.63
C GLU A 67 -46.72 1.16 37.64
N ARG A 68 -47.84 1.74 37.21
CA ARG A 68 -49.04 1.89 38.07
C ARG A 68 -49.71 0.56 38.39
N VAL A 69 -49.74 -0.38 37.45
CA VAL A 69 -50.31 -1.71 37.66
C VAL A 69 -49.47 -2.51 38.67
N LEU A 70 -48.17 -2.25 38.76
CA LEU A 70 -47.29 -2.89 39.75
C LEU A 70 -47.46 -2.33 41.18
N MET A 71 -48.14 -1.18 41.37
CA MET A 71 -48.36 -0.60 42.70
C MET A 71 -49.18 -1.53 43.60
N LYS A 72 -48.76 -1.67 44.87
CA LYS A 72 -49.46 -2.50 45.86
C LYS A 72 -50.80 -1.88 46.28
N ASP A 73 -50.86 -0.56 46.34
CA ASP A 73 -52.06 0.23 46.65
C ASP A 73 -51.97 1.60 45.93
N MET A 74 -52.98 2.47 46.08
CA MET A 74 -53.04 3.75 45.35
C MET A 74 -52.00 4.80 45.80
N VAL A 75 -51.29 4.57 46.91
CA VAL A 75 -50.46 5.59 47.58
C VAL A 75 -49.00 5.14 47.73
N THR A 76 -48.74 3.83 47.70
CA THR A 76 -47.41 3.23 47.82
C THR A 76 -46.79 3.06 46.41
N PRO A 77 -45.85 3.93 46.01
CA PRO A 77 -45.14 3.76 44.74
C PRO A 77 -44.31 2.48 44.75
N VAL A 78 -44.16 1.86 43.57
CA VAL A 78 -43.31 0.68 43.38
C VAL A 78 -41.85 1.12 43.45
N PRO A 79 -40.97 0.36 44.11
CA PRO A 79 -39.53 0.59 44.01
C PRO A 79 -39.10 0.59 42.53
N PRO A 80 -38.34 1.59 42.05
CA PRO A 80 -37.92 1.67 40.65
C PRO A 80 -37.25 0.38 40.14
N GLU A 81 -36.47 -0.30 40.99
CA GLU A 81 -35.81 -1.58 40.69
C GLU A 81 -36.77 -2.74 40.40
N GLU A 82 -37.95 -2.78 41.00
CA GLU A 82 -38.95 -3.82 40.69
C GLU A 82 -39.52 -3.59 39.29
N VAL A 83 -39.81 -2.33 38.93
CA VAL A 83 -40.27 -1.95 37.58
C VAL A 83 -39.16 -2.20 36.55
N LYS A 84 -37.92 -1.80 36.86
CA LYS A 84 -36.71 -2.12 36.07
C LYS A 84 -36.64 -3.62 35.77
N GLY A 85 -36.79 -4.46 36.79
CA GLY A 85 -36.68 -5.91 36.67
C GLY A 85 -37.74 -6.53 35.76
N VAL A 86 -38.99 -6.05 35.82
CA VAL A 86 -40.05 -6.50 34.92
C VAL A 86 -39.78 -6.08 33.49
N ILE A 87 -39.41 -4.82 33.25
CA ILE A 87 -39.11 -4.30 31.91
C ILE A 87 -37.89 -5.03 31.32
N ARG A 88 -36.83 -5.25 32.10
CA ARG A 88 -35.64 -6.01 31.70
C ARG A 88 -36.01 -7.39 31.17
N LYS A 89 -36.85 -8.14 31.90
CA LYS A 89 -37.31 -9.47 31.49
C LYS A 89 -38.12 -9.41 30.19
N CYS A 90 -38.97 -8.40 30.03
CA CYS A 90 -39.73 -8.20 28.79
C CYS A 90 -38.80 -7.91 27.61
N LEU A 91 -37.77 -7.09 27.81
CA LEU A 91 -36.79 -6.74 26.77
C LEU A 91 -35.85 -7.91 26.43
N GLU A 92 -35.50 -8.75 27.39
CA GLU A 92 -34.77 -10.00 27.14
C GLU A 92 -35.59 -10.94 26.24
N GLN A 93 -36.88 -11.12 26.54
CA GLN A 93 -37.80 -11.88 25.68
C GLN A 93 -38.00 -11.21 24.31
N ALA A 94 -38.06 -9.87 24.27
CA ALA A 94 -38.14 -9.12 23.02
C ALA A 94 -36.91 -9.37 22.14
N ALA A 95 -35.71 -9.45 22.71
CA ALA A 95 -34.47 -9.73 21.98
C ALA A 95 -34.55 -11.11 21.30
N GLN A 96 -34.98 -12.14 22.05
CA GLN A 96 -35.18 -13.49 21.51
C GLN A 96 -36.19 -13.52 20.37
N LEU A 97 -37.35 -12.88 20.56
CA LEU A 97 -38.39 -12.83 19.56
C LEU A 97 -37.95 -12.07 18.30
N ASN A 98 -37.31 -10.92 18.47
CA ASN A 98 -36.80 -10.12 17.36
C ASN A 98 -35.77 -10.91 16.55
N TYR A 99 -34.84 -11.59 17.24
CA TYR A 99 -33.77 -12.34 16.57
C TYR A 99 -34.31 -13.53 15.79
N GLN A 100 -35.22 -14.31 16.39
CA GLN A 100 -35.87 -15.44 15.72
C GLN A 100 -36.56 -15.01 14.42
N ARG A 101 -37.30 -13.89 14.44
CA ARG A 101 -38.00 -13.38 13.26
C ARG A 101 -37.04 -12.91 12.17
N ILE A 102 -35.95 -12.25 12.52
CA ILE A 102 -34.95 -11.78 11.54
C ILE A 102 -34.22 -12.96 10.92
N LYS A 103 -33.88 -13.97 11.72
CA LYS A 103 -33.27 -15.22 11.24
C LYS A 103 -34.19 -15.95 10.26
N GLU A 104 -35.49 -16.03 10.56
CA GLU A 104 -36.50 -16.57 9.64
C GLU A 104 -36.61 -15.75 8.35
N TYR A 105 -36.62 -14.42 8.46
CA TYR A 105 -36.67 -13.51 7.33
C TYR A 105 -35.45 -13.70 6.40
N ALA A 106 -34.24 -13.70 6.96
CA ALA A 106 -32.99 -13.92 6.23
C ALA A 106 -33.02 -15.25 5.47
N LYS A 107 -33.51 -16.31 6.11
CA LYS A 107 -33.67 -17.63 5.48
C LYS A 107 -34.62 -17.59 4.28
N ILE A 108 -35.75 -16.90 4.39
CA ILE A 108 -36.73 -16.77 3.31
C ILE A 108 -36.15 -15.97 2.14
N GLU A 109 -35.41 -14.89 2.40
CA GLU A 109 -34.78 -14.10 1.33
C GLU A 109 -33.74 -14.90 0.54
N VAL A 110 -32.94 -15.71 1.23
CA VAL A 110 -31.96 -16.61 0.60
C VAL A 110 -32.67 -17.65 -0.28
N GLU A 111 -33.77 -18.23 0.20
CA GLU A 111 -34.55 -19.21 -0.57
C GLU A 111 -35.25 -18.60 -1.80
N LYS A 112 -35.62 -17.31 -1.76
CA LYS A 112 -36.18 -16.59 -2.92
C LYS A 112 -35.10 -16.31 -3.97
N GLY A 113 -33.96 -15.76 -3.57
CA GLY A 113 -32.87 -15.44 -4.50
C GLY A 113 -32.31 -16.67 -5.23
N GLN A 114 -32.33 -17.85 -4.58
CA GLN A 114 -31.89 -19.11 -5.19
C GLN A 114 -32.89 -19.68 -6.22
N LYS A 115 -34.18 -19.32 -6.15
CA LYS A 115 -35.18 -19.80 -7.13
C LYS A 115 -35.12 -19.05 -8.45
N ASP A 116 -34.58 -17.84 -8.45
CA ASP A 116 -34.45 -17.00 -9.64
C ASP A 116 -33.20 -17.35 -10.47
N GLN A 117 -32.19 -18.01 -9.87
CA GLN A 117 -31.03 -18.58 -10.56
C GLN A 117 -31.26 -20.07 -10.91
N LYS A 118 -31.97 -20.34 -12.01
CA LYS A 118 -32.10 -21.69 -12.57
C LYS A 118 -30.85 -22.06 -13.38
N ASP A 119 -29.91 -22.77 -12.76
CA ASP A 119 -29.04 -23.71 -13.49
C ASP A 119 -29.24 -25.13 -12.92
N PRO A 120 -29.66 -26.13 -13.73
CA PRO A 120 -30.21 -27.38 -13.21
C PRO A 120 -29.18 -28.42 -12.72
N GLU A 121 -27.87 -28.16 -12.84
CA GLU A 121 -26.86 -29.23 -12.68
C GLU A 121 -26.16 -29.31 -11.31
N ASN A 122 -26.48 -28.47 -10.33
CA ASN A 122 -25.87 -28.56 -8.98
C ASN A 122 -26.90 -28.68 -7.85
N VAL A 123 -27.77 -29.69 -7.93
CA VAL A 123 -28.73 -30.09 -6.89
C VAL A 123 -28.03 -30.68 -5.63
N GLY A 124 -26.69 -30.72 -5.61
CA GLY A 124 -25.89 -30.99 -4.42
C GLY A 124 -25.71 -29.74 -3.55
N ARG A 125 -26.65 -29.53 -2.64
CA ARG A 125 -26.70 -28.50 -1.60
C ARG A 125 -25.54 -28.60 -0.58
N LEU A 126 -24.28 -28.52 -1.02
CA LEU A 126 -23.16 -28.38 -0.08
C LEU A 126 -23.20 -26.97 0.50
N VAL A 127 -23.50 -26.87 1.79
CA VAL A 127 -23.23 -25.68 2.58
C VAL A 127 -21.70 -25.56 2.66
N THR A 128 -21.12 -24.78 1.75
CA THR A 128 -19.68 -24.50 1.79
C THR A 128 -19.39 -23.50 2.92
N PRO A 129 -18.19 -23.52 3.51
CA PRO A 129 -17.78 -22.50 4.47
C PRO A 129 -17.99 -21.08 3.96
N ALA A 130 -17.62 -20.80 2.71
CA ALA A 130 -17.80 -19.50 2.07
C ALA A 130 -19.28 -19.07 2.01
N LYS A 131 -20.19 -19.97 1.61
CA LYS A 131 -21.62 -19.66 1.56
C LYS A 131 -22.21 -19.40 2.95
N LYS A 132 -21.80 -20.17 3.96
CA LYS A 132 -22.25 -19.96 5.34
C LYS A 132 -21.78 -18.61 5.88
N LEU A 133 -20.57 -18.19 5.52
CA LEU A 133 -20.03 -16.89 5.88
C LEU A 133 -20.79 -15.74 5.20
N GLU A 134 -21.08 -15.86 3.91
CA GLU A 134 -21.91 -14.89 3.17
C GLU A 134 -23.32 -14.74 3.79
N GLU A 135 -23.99 -15.86 4.10
CA GLU A 135 -25.28 -15.87 4.79
C GLU A 135 -25.20 -15.20 6.17
N THR A 136 -24.06 -15.34 6.87
CA THR A 136 -23.80 -14.73 8.18
C THR A 136 -23.58 -13.22 8.07
N ILE A 137 -22.83 -12.76 7.06
CA ILE A 137 -22.62 -11.33 6.77
C ILE A 137 -23.96 -10.65 6.49
N ARG A 138 -24.80 -11.25 5.64
CA ARG A 138 -26.14 -10.72 5.38
C ARG A 138 -27.03 -10.67 6.63
N LEU A 139 -26.92 -11.68 7.49
CA LEU A 139 -27.63 -11.66 8.78
C LEU A 139 -27.11 -10.53 9.69
N ALA A 140 -25.81 -10.25 9.67
CA ALA A 140 -25.20 -9.13 10.40
C ALA A 140 -25.77 -7.78 9.96
N GLU A 141 -25.92 -7.55 8.65
CA GLU A 141 -26.54 -6.34 8.10
C GLU A 141 -27.96 -6.14 8.65
N LEU A 142 -28.79 -7.20 8.62
CA LEU A 142 -30.16 -7.15 9.16
C LEU A 142 -30.18 -6.92 10.69
N VAL A 143 -29.23 -7.51 11.41
CA VAL A 143 -29.06 -7.30 12.86
C VAL A 143 -28.73 -5.83 13.14
N ILE A 144 -27.80 -5.24 12.40
CA ILE A 144 -27.43 -3.82 12.50
C ILE A 144 -28.63 -2.93 12.19
N GLU A 145 -29.33 -3.17 11.09
CA GLU A 145 -30.52 -2.39 10.71
C GLU A 145 -31.59 -2.38 11.82
N VAL A 146 -31.83 -3.53 12.47
CA VAL A 146 -32.80 -3.60 13.55
C VAL A 146 -32.34 -2.85 14.79
N LEU A 147 -31.05 -2.90 15.13
CA LEU A 147 -30.50 -2.12 16.24
C LEU A 147 -30.59 -0.61 15.96
N GLN A 148 -30.26 -0.17 14.75
CA GLN A 148 -30.39 1.23 14.32
C GLN A 148 -31.84 1.71 14.39
N GLN A 149 -32.79 0.94 13.85
CA GLN A 149 -34.21 1.26 13.93
C GLN A 149 -34.72 1.35 15.37
N ASN A 150 -34.23 0.47 16.26
CA ASN A 150 -34.57 0.53 17.68
C ASN A 150 -34.02 1.80 18.33
N GLN A 151 -32.79 2.18 18.00
CA GLN A 151 -32.18 3.40 18.51
C GLN A 151 -32.96 4.64 18.06
N GLU A 152 -33.26 4.74 16.76
CA GLU A 152 -33.92 5.88 16.12
C GLU A 152 -35.38 6.07 16.57
N HIS A 153 -36.12 4.98 16.78
CA HIS A 153 -37.57 5.06 17.01
C HIS A 153 -38.02 4.74 18.43
N HIS A 154 -37.15 4.13 19.25
CA HIS A 154 -37.54 3.63 20.56
C HIS A 154 -36.62 4.10 21.70
N ALA A 155 -35.34 4.36 21.44
CA ALA A 155 -34.36 4.68 22.48
C ALA A 155 -34.08 6.19 22.66
N GLU A 156 -33.82 6.93 21.58
CA GLU A 156 -33.32 8.31 21.68
C GLU A 156 -34.40 9.39 21.55
N ALA A 157 -34.27 10.47 22.34
CA ALA A 157 -35.03 11.70 22.14
C ALA A 157 -34.42 12.52 21.02
N ALA A 158 -34.94 12.41 19.80
CA ALA A 158 -34.54 13.27 18.70
C ALA A 158 -34.69 14.75 19.10
N VAL A 159 -33.56 15.41 19.38
CA VAL A 159 -33.48 16.87 19.50
C VAL A 159 -33.68 17.43 18.10
N THR A 160 -34.93 17.53 17.67
CA THR A 160 -35.29 18.32 16.49
C THR A 160 -35.40 19.77 16.92
N GLY A 161 -34.67 20.65 16.24
CA GLY A 161 -34.48 22.07 16.56
C GLY A 161 -35.71 22.97 16.41
N SER A 162 -36.91 22.49 16.73
CA SER A 162 -38.10 23.30 16.96
C SER A 162 -38.49 23.14 18.42
N GLY A 163 -38.49 24.24 19.17
CA GLY A 163 -38.64 24.30 20.63
C GLY A 163 -39.97 23.83 21.22
N ASP A 164 -40.48 22.66 20.80
CA ASP A 164 -41.59 21.97 21.44
C ASP A 164 -41.02 20.85 22.31
N GLN A 165 -41.05 21.07 23.62
CA GLN A 165 -40.33 20.30 24.65
C GLN A 165 -40.94 18.90 24.92
N SER A 166 -41.76 18.33 24.02
CA SER A 166 -42.67 17.23 24.36
C SER A 166 -42.39 15.87 23.73
N VAL A 167 -41.49 15.74 22.75
CA VAL A 167 -41.21 14.43 22.13
C VAL A 167 -40.15 13.68 22.94
N GLN A 168 -40.54 13.18 24.12
CA GLN A 168 -39.74 12.23 24.89
C GLN A 168 -40.11 10.80 24.49
N TYR A 169 -39.19 10.11 23.82
CA TYR A 169 -39.35 8.70 23.44
C TYR A 169 -39.37 7.78 24.66
N ALA A 170 -39.94 6.59 24.49
CA ALA A 170 -40.40 5.75 25.59
C ALA A 170 -39.29 5.18 26.49
N PHE A 171 -38.12 4.86 25.92
CA PHE A 171 -37.00 4.30 26.67
C PHE A 171 -35.90 5.30 27.02
N ALA A 172 -36.08 6.60 26.78
CA ALA A 172 -35.08 7.62 27.11
C ALA A 172 -34.74 7.69 28.62
N TRP A 173 -35.60 7.12 29.48
CA TRP A 173 -35.41 7.02 30.94
C TRP A 173 -34.85 5.65 31.36
N TRP A 174 -34.65 4.75 30.39
CA TRP A 174 -34.33 3.33 30.52
C TRP A 174 -33.20 2.93 29.55
N THR A 175 -32.29 3.85 29.25
CA THR A 175 -31.21 3.65 28.28
C THR A 175 -30.34 2.45 28.63
N ASP A 176 -30.10 2.23 29.94
CA ASP A 176 -29.42 1.04 30.46
C ASP A 176 -30.10 -0.28 30.03
N LEU A 177 -31.43 -0.33 30.08
CA LEU A 177 -32.19 -1.52 29.67
C LEU A 177 -32.19 -1.73 28.15
N MET A 178 -32.14 -0.66 27.35
CA MET A 178 -32.02 -0.76 25.89
C MET A 178 -30.63 -1.25 25.46
N VAL A 179 -29.58 -0.85 26.18
CA VAL A 179 -28.23 -1.38 25.97
C VAL A 179 -28.19 -2.86 26.33
N GLU A 180 -28.77 -3.27 27.47
CA GLU A 180 -28.91 -4.68 27.82
C GLU A 180 -29.72 -5.48 26.78
N HIS A 181 -30.81 -4.91 26.24
CA HIS A 181 -31.57 -5.51 25.15
C HIS A 181 -30.71 -5.75 23.90
N ALA A 182 -29.95 -4.73 23.49
CA ALA A 182 -29.05 -4.81 22.32
C ALA A 182 -27.94 -5.86 22.53
N GLU A 183 -27.33 -5.91 23.72
CA GLU A 183 -26.32 -6.92 24.06
C GLU A 183 -26.91 -8.34 24.06
N ASN A 184 -28.12 -8.54 24.61
CA ASN A 184 -28.79 -9.83 24.55
C ASN A 184 -29.09 -10.24 23.10
N PHE A 185 -29.53 -9.30 22.27
CA PHE A 185 -29.81 -9.52 20.86
C PHE A 185 -28.55 -9.90 20.07
N LEU A 186 -27.45 -9.17 20.27
CA LEU A 186 -26.14 -9.48 19.68
C LEU A 186 -25.58 -10.81 20.19
N SER A 187 -25.85 -11.20 21.45
CA SER A 187 -25.42 -12.50 21.99
C SER A 187 -26.09 -13.68 21.29
N LEU A 188 -27.35 -13.52 20.84
CA LEU A 188 -28.04 -14.53 20.05
C LEU A 188 -27.46 -14.65 18.64
N TYR A 189 -27.09 -13.51 18.05
CA TYR A 189 -26.37 -13.46 16.77
C TYR A 189 -24.97 -14.09 16.86
N ALA A 190 -24.25 -13.86 17.96
CA ALA A 190 -22.92 -14.41 18.20
C ALA A 190 -22.88 -15.93 18.05
N ILE A 191 -23.92 -16.65 18.49
CA ILE A 191 -23.99 -18.11 18.37
C ILE A 191 -23.92 -18.57 16.91
N ASP A 192 -24.66 -17.90 16.01
CA ASP A 192 -24.65 -18.25 14.59
C ASP A 192 -23.36 -17.79 13.90
N MET A 193 -22.84 -16.63 14.30
CA MET A 193 -21.56 -16.09 13.85
C MET A 193 -20.39 -17.04 14.18
N ASP A 194 -20.26 -17.43 15.46
CA ASP A 194 -19.20 -18.32 15.93
C ASP A 194 -19.24 -19.65 15.19
N ALA A 195 -20.45 -20.23 15.04
CA ALA A 195 -20.62 -21.48 14.29
C ALA A 195 -20.26 -21.34 12.79
N ALA A 196 -20.39 -20.15 12.20
CA ALA A 196 -19.97 -19.89 10.82
C ALA A 196 -18.46 -19.70 10.69
N LEU A 197 -17.83 -19.09 11.70
CA LEU A 197 -16.40 -18.82 11.74
C LEU A 197 -15.58 -20.08 12.11
N GLU A 198 -16.10 -20.96 12.96
CA GLU A 198 -15.46 -22.23 13.34
C GLU A 198 -15.16 -23.16 12.14
N ILE A 199 -15.94 -23.08 11.08
CA ILE A 199 -15.76 -23.91 9.88
C ILE A 199 -14.88 -23.24 8.80
N GLN A 200 -14.48 -21.98 9.01
CA GLN A 200 -13.57 -21.30 8.09
C GLN A 200 -12.14 -21.82 8.27
N SER A 201 -11.35 -21.75 7.21
CA SER A 201 -9.92 -21.98 7.34
C SER A 201 -9.31 -20.86 8.21
N PRO A 202 -8.47 -21.18 9.21
CA PRO A 202 -7.72 -20.17 9.95
C PRO A 202 -6.71 -19.39 9.09
N GLU A 203 -6.46 -19.86 7.86
CA GLU A 203 -5.61 -19.18 6.87
C GLU A 203 -6.44 -18.39 5.85
N SER A 204 -7.78 -18.49 5.93
CA SER A 204 -8.67 -17.64 5.15
C SER A 204 -8.80 -16.27 5.81
N TRP A 205 -9.00 -15.29 4.95
CA TRP A 205 -9.21 -13.89 5.25
C TRP A 205 -10.61 -13.43 4.83
N ASP A 206 -11.42 -14.35 4.32
CA ASP A 206 -12.76 -14.07 3.79
C ASP A 206 -13.71 -13.56 4.87
N SER A 207 -13.39 -13.78 6.16
CA SER A 207 -14.20 -13.37 7.31
C SER A 207 -13.93 -11.93 7.78
N PHE A 208 -12.83 -11.29 7.37
CA PHE A 208 -12.55 -9.91 7.81
C PHE A 208 -13.61 -8.86 7.40
N PRO A 209 -14.29 -8.97 6.24
CA PRO A 209 -15.44 -8.11 5.94
C PRO A 209 -16.54 -8.17 7.01
N LEU A 210 -16.76 -9.33 7.62
CA LEU A 210 -17.72 -9.47 8.72
C LEU A 210 -17.26 -8.70 9.96
N PHE A 211 -15.98 -8.82 10.32
CA PHE A 211 -15.40 -8.04 11.41
C PHE A 211 -15.52 -6.55 11.15
N GLN A 212 -15.12 -6.07 9.96
CA GLN A 212 -15.15 -4.66 9.62
C GLN A 212 -16.57 -4.09 9.69
N LEU A 213 -17.55 -4.79 9.12
CA LEU A 213 -18.97 -4.39 9.16
C LEU A 213 -19.48 -4.23 10.61
N LEU A 214 -19.26 -5.24 11.45
CA LEU A 214 -19.72 -5.23 12.84
C LEU A 214 -18.96 -4.21 13.68
N ASN A 215 -17.65 -4.14 13.51
CA ASN A 215 -16.79 -3.20 14.20
C ASN A 215 -17.25 -1.79 13.86
N ASP A 216 -17.24 -1.38 12.59
CA ASP A 216 -17.62 -0.03 12.13
C ASP A 216 -18.97 0.45 12.69
N PHE A 217 -19.95 -0.45 12.81
CA PHE A 217 -21.19 -0.16 13.52
C PHE A 217 -20.99 0.09 15.03
N LEU A 218 -20.35 -0.83 15.74
CA LEU A 218 -20.21 -0.81 17.20
C LEU A 218 -19.33 0.34 17.72
N ARG A 219 -18.34 0.81 16.95
CA ARG A 219 -17.46 1.95 17.32
C ARG A 219 -18.20 3.28 17.32
N LEU A 220 -19.25 3.40 16.51
CA LEU A 220 -20.05 4.63 16.42
C LEU A 220 -21.05 4.78 17.57
N ASP A 221 -21.44 3.68 18.21
CA ASP A 221 -22.36 3.68 19.35
C ASP A 221 -21.59 3.75 20.69
N TYR A 222 -21.71 4.86 21.41
CA TYR A 222 -21.04 5.08 22.69
C TYR A 222 -21.38 4.02 23.76
N HIS A 223 -22.56 3.40 23.70
CA HIS A 223 -23.01 2.44 24.70
C HIS A 223 -22.62 1.00 24.38
N LEU A 224 -22.45 0.67 23.08
CA LEU A 224 -22.05 -0.67 22.63
C LEU A 224 -20.55 -0.77 22.31
N CYS A 225 -19.87 0.36 22.12
CA CYS A 225 -18.43 0.40 21.96
C CYS A 225 -17.74 -0.22 23.19
N ASN A 226 -16.86 -1.20 22.97
CA ASN A 226 -16.23 -2.00 24.03
C ASN A 226 -17.21 -2.71 24.99
N GLY A 227 -18.45 -2.93 24.54
CA GLY A 227 -19.45 -3.77 25.18
C GLY A 227 -19.09 -5.26 25.17
N LYS A 228 -19.99 -6.12 25.67
CA LYS A 228 -19.72 -7.57 25.82
C LYS A 228 -19.54 -8.23 24.46
N PHE A 229 -20.46 -7.99 23.53
CA PHE A 229 -20.35 -8.53 22.18
C PHE A 229 -19.13 -7.97 21.42
N HIS A 230 -18.85 -6.67 21.55
CA HIS A 230 -17.71 -6.06 20.87
C HIS A 230 -16.37 -6.64 21.36
N LYS A 231 -16.24 -6.91 22.67
CA LYS A 231 -15.05 -7.60 23.21
C LYS A 231 -14.93 -9.04 22.70
N HIS A 232 -16.04 -9.79 22.65
CA HIS A 232 -16.05 -11.14 22.06
C HIS A 232 -15.58 -11.11 20.59
N LEU A 233 -16.02 -10.12 19.82
CA LEU A 233 -15.59 -9.92 18.43
C LEU A 233 -14.09 -9.64 18.34
N GLN A 234 -13.55 -8.77 19.21
CA GLN A 234 -12.12 -8.47 19.28
C GLN A 234 -11.30 -9.72 19.64
N ASP A 235 -11.71 -10.47 20.66
CA ASP A 235 -11.04 -11.70 21.12
C ASP A 235 -10.98 -12.77 20.03
N LEU A 236 -12.03 -12.87 19.21
CA LEU A 236 -12.10 -13.84 18.12
C LEU A 236 -11.17 -13.48 16.95
N TYR A 237 -11.12 -12.20 16.56
CA TYR A 237 -10.37 -11.76 15.37
C TYR A 237 -8.92 -11.35 15.66
N ALA A 238 -8.56 -11.04 16.91
CA ALA A 238 -7.18 -10.71 17.30
C ALA A 238 -6.15 -11.78 16.88
N PRO A 239 -6.35 -13.08 17.16
CA PRO A 239 -5.40 -14.10 16.69
C PRO A 239 -5.43 -14.29 15.16
N LEU A 240 -6.56 -14.01 14.51
CA LEU A 240 -6.69 -14.15 13.05
C LEU A 240 -5.91 -13.05 12.31
N VAL A 241 -5.99 -11.81 12.78
CA VAL A 241 -5.25 -10.69 12.15
C VAL A 241 -3.74 -10.85 12.33
N VAL A 242 -3.28 -11.32 13.50
CA VAL A 242 -1.87 -11.63 13.73
C VAL A 242 -1.40 -12.73 12.78
N ARG A 243 -2.16 -13.83 12.67
CA ARG A 243 -1.83 -14.93 11.76
C ARG A 243 -1.82 -14.48 10.29
N TYR A 244 -2.76 -13.63 9.90
CA TYR A 244 -2.79 -13.07 8.54
C TYR A 244 -1.54 -12.24 8.24
N VAL A 245 -1.13 -11.36 9.16
CA VAL A 245 0.12 -10.59 9.02
C VAL A 245 1.34 -11.52 8.91
N ASP A 246 1.43 -12.57 9.72
CA ASP A 246 2.53 -13.54 9.66
C ASP A 246 2.59 -14.29 8.30
N LEU A 247 1.43 -14.68 7.77
CA LEU A 247 1.32 -15.32 6.45
C LEU A 247 1.71 -14.37 5.33
N MET A 248 1.27 -13.11 5.41
CA MET A 248 1.60 -12.08 4.44
C MET A 248 3.09 -11.73 4.48
N GLU A 249 3.68 -11.60 5.66
CA GLU A 249 5.13 -11.42 5.85
C GLU A 249 5.92 -12.52 5.15
N SER A 250 5.54 -13.79 5.39
CA SER A 250 6.17 -14.95 4.78
C SER A 250 5.98 -14.99 3.26
N SER A 251 4.77 -14.69 2.78
CA SER A 251 4.41 -14.68 1.36
C SER A 251 5.19 -13.60 0.60
N ILE A 252 5.21 -12.37 1.13
CA ILE A 252 5.94 -11.23 0.55
C ILE A 252 7.44 -11.55 0.53
N SER A 253 8.01 -12.02 1.63
CA SER A 253 9.44 -12.38 1.71
C SER A 253 9.84 -13.44 0.67
N GLN A 254 9.02 -14.48 0.49
CA GLN A 254 9.26 -15.50 -0.52
C GLN A 254 9.10 -14.97 -1.95
N SER A 255 8.14 -14.07 -2.17
CA SER A 255 7.91 -13.41 -3.46
C SER A 255 9.12 -12.58 -3.87
N ILE A 256 9.66 -11.77 -2.95
CA ILE A 256 10.91 -11.01 -3.15
C ILE A 256 12.04 -11.96 -3.51
N HIS A 257 12.23 -13.03 -2.73
CA HIS A 257 13.35 -13.93 -2.92
C HIS A 257 13.34 -14.55 -4.32
N LYS A 258 12.21 -15.13 -4.74
CA LYS A 258 12.05 -15.81 -6.03
C LYS A 258 11.97 -14.83 -7.20
N GLY A 259 11.38 -13.65 -6.98
CA GLY A 259 11.22 -12.60 -7.99
C GLY A 259 12.57 -12.04 -8.43
N PHE A 260 13.40 -11.63 -7.47
CA PHE A 260 14.73 -11.07 -7.77
C PHE A 260 15.70 -12.06 -8.42
N GLU A 261 15.56 -13.38 -8.16
CA GLU A 261 16.34 -14.40 -8.88
C GLU A 261 16.02 -14.47 -10.37
N ARG A 262 14.79 -14.14 -10.75
CA ARG A 262 14.28 -14.24 -12.13
C ARG A 262 14.07 -12.87 -12.77
N GLU A 263 14.54 -11.80 -12.12
CA GLU A 263 14.25 -10.44 -12.52
C GLU A 263 14.94 -10.10 -13.85
N SER A 264 14.13 -9.57 -14.78
CA SER A 264 14.55 -9.11 -16.10
C SER A 264 15.11 -7.68 -16.06
N TRP A 265 14.67 -6.91 -15.06
CA TRP A 265 14.97 -5.48 -14.88
C TRP A 265 14.42 -4.61 -16.01
N GLU A 266 13.35 -5.06 -16.65
CA GLU A 266 12.58 -4.25 -17.59
C GLU A 266 11.66 -3.28 -16.82
N PRO A 267 11.59 -2.00 -17.21
CA PRO A 267 10.73 -1.04 -16.54
C PRO A 267 9.26 -1.38 -16.78
N VAL A 268 8.41 -1.24 -15.77
CA VAL A 268 6.99 -1.62 -15.87
C VAL A 268 6.25 -0.85 -16.97
N LYS A 269 6.61 0.42 -17.23
CA LYS A 269 6.11 1.21 -18.39
C LYS A 269 6.27 0.48 -19.74
N SER A 270 7.30 -0.35 -19.90
CA SER A 270 7.55 -1.11 -21.14
C SER A 270 6.68 -2.37 -21.28
N LEU A 271 6.20 -2.91 -20.16
CA LEU A 271 5.28 -4.04 -20.13
C LEU A 271 3.83 -3.58 -20.40
N THR A 272 3.47 -2.38 -19.93
CA THR A 272 2.13 -1.80 -20.10
C THR A 272 1.94 -1.10 -21.46
N SER A 273 2.98 -0.46 -22.02
CA SER A 273 2.90 0.28 -23.29
C SER A 273 2.83 -0.57 -24.57
N ASN A 274 3.07 -1.88 -24.50
CA ASN A 274 2.96 -2.79 -25.65
C ASN A 274 1.54 -3.39 -25.84
N LEU A 275 0.53 -2.90 -25.13
CA LEU A 275 -0.86 -3.33 -25.24
C LEU A 275 -1.76 -2.16 -25.70
N PRO A 276 -2.39 -2.21 -26.89
CA PRO A 276 -3.39 -1.24 -27.26
C PRO A 276 -4.67 -1.51 -26.46
N ASN A 277 -5.05 -0.56 -25.61
CA ASN A 277 -6.40 -0.26 -25.13
C ASN A 277 -7.39 -1.44 -25.11
N VAL A 278 -7.21 -2.35 -24.15
CA VAL A 278 -8.22 -3.31 -23.70
C VAL A 278 -8.19 -3.27 -22.17
N ASN A 279 -9.37 -3.18 -21.55
CA ASN A 279 -9.56 -3.34 -20.11
C ASN A 279 -8.56 -4.34 -19.53
N LEU A 280 -7.80 -3.90 -18.52
CA LEU A 280 -6.84 -4.70 -17.77
C LEU A 280 -7.38 -6.12 -17.56
N PRO A 281 -6.80 -7.16 -18.21
CA PRO A 281 -7.09 -8.51 -17.81
C PRO A 281 -6.37 -8.74 -16.49
N ASN A 282 -7.09 -9.27 -15.50
CA ASN A 282 -6.52 -9.96 -14.34
C ASN A 282 -5.22 -10.65 -14.75
N VAL A 283 -4.09 -10.27 -14.12
CA VAL A 283 -2.81 -10.94 -14.28
C VAL A 283 -2.93 -12.32 -13.63
N ASN A 284 -3.52 -13.24 -14.39
CA ASN A 284 -3.49 -14.66 -14.13
C ASN A 284 -2.12 -15.14 -14.62
N LEU A 285 -1.17 -15.30 -13.70
CA LEU A 285 0.09 -15.99 -13.96
C LEU A 285 -0.20 -17.48 -14.28
N GLN A 286 -0.66 -17.77 -15.50
CA GLN A 286 -0.75 -19.13 -16.00
C GLN A 286 0.60 -19.57 -16.57
N ILE A 287 1.19 -20.54 -15.87
CA ILE A 287 2.32 -21.39 -16.26
C ILE A 287 2.07 -22.02 -17.66
N PRO A 288 3.10 -22.28 -18.50
CA PRO A 288 2.92 -22.70 -19.89
C PRO A 288 2.15 -24.03 -20.03
N LYS A 289 1.10 -24.03 -20.85
CA LYS A 289 0.41 -25.24 -21.32
C LYS A 289 1.21 -25.93 -22.43
N VAL A 290 1.52 -27.21 -22.26
CA VAL A 290 1.92 -28.12 -23.36
C VAL A 290 0.69 -28.93 -23.81
N PRO A 291 0.43 -29.17 -25.11
CA PRO A 291 -0.88 -29.63 -25.58
C PRO A 291 -1.04 -31.17 -25.74
N ASN A 292 -2.24 -31.63 -25.34
CA ASN A 292 -3.09 -32.72 -25.88
C ASN A 292 -2.88 -34.24 -25.60
N LEU A 293 -3.91 -34.79 -24.91
CA LEU A 293 -4.61 -36.12 -25.00
C LEU A 293 -3.96 -37.40 -24.39
N PRO A 294 -4.74 -38.45 -23.99
CA PRO A 294 -6.02 -38.56 -23.25
C PRO A 294 -5.95 -39.51 -21.99
N VAL A 295 -7.02 -39.51 -21.18
CA VAL A 295 -7.33 -40.16 -19.86
C VAL A 295 -7.28 -41.73 -19.87
N PRO A 296 -7.39 -42.53 -18.76
CA PRO A 296 -6.81 -42.56 -17.39
C PRO A 296 -6.11 -43.90 -17.03
N VAL A 297 -5.18 -43.94 -16.05
CA VAL A 297 -4.95 -45.17 -15.24
C VAL A 297 -4.59 -44.81 -13.78
N ALA A 298 -5.19 -45.56 -12.86
CA ALA A 298 -5.11 -45.44 -11.41
C ALA A 298 -3.69 -45.62 -10.81
N GLY A 299 -3.49 -45.00 -9.64
CA GLY A 299 -2.60 -45.50 -8.59
C GLY A 299 -1.30 -44.73 -8.36
N LEU A 300 -1.23 -44.12 -7.16
CA LEU A 300 -0.02 -43.73 -6.41
C LEU A 300 0.80 -42.53 -6.91
N SER A 301 0.64 -41.38 -6.24
CA SER A 301 1.80 -40.63 -5.68
C SER A 301 1.36 -39.44 -4.80
N VAL A 302 1.68 -39.56 -3.51
CA VAL A 302 2.24 -38.56 -2.58
C VAL A 302 1.72 -37.11 -2.65
N ASN A 303 1.00 -36.73 -1.59
CA ASN A 303 0.65 -35.37 -1.20
C ASN A 303 1.87 -34.44 -1.15
N LEU A 304 1.84 -33.38 -1.93
CA LEU A 304 2.45 -32.09 -1.60
C LEU A 304 1.29 -31.10 -1.36
N PRO A 305 1.25 -30.33 -0.26
CA PRO A 305 0.24 -29.30 -0.11
C PRO A 305 0.40 -28.28 -1.25
N GLN A 306 -0.62 -28.16 -2.11
CA GLN A 306 -0.73 -27.05 -3.02
C GLN A 306 -0.87 -25.77 -2.18
N MET A 307 0.08 -24.85 -2.33
CA MET A 307 -0.06 -23.49 -1.80
C MET A 307 -1.36 -22.89 -2.36
N PRO A 308 -2.22 -22.28 -1.52
CA PRO A 308 -3.42 -21.61 -2.01
C PRO A 308 -3.01 -20.52 -3.00
N SER A 309 -3.66 -20.53 -4.17
CA SER A 309 -3.46 -19.51 -5.20
C SER A 309 -4.00 -18.17 -4.71
N PHE A 310 -3.14 -17.16 -4.65
CA PHE A 310 -3.55 -15.77 -4.42
C PHE A 310 -4.34 -15.27 -5.64
N SER A 311 -5.66 -15.21 -5.51
CA SER A 311 -6.51 -14.37 -6.35
C SER A 311 -6.93 -13.15 -5.53
N THR A 312 -6.52 -11.97 -5.98
CA THR A 312 -6.79 -10.67 -5.35
C THR A 312 -8.29 -10.31 -5.43
N PRO A 313 -8.98 -10.01 -4.32
CA PRO A 313 -10.36 -9.49 -4.34
C PRO A 313 -10.49 -8.16 -5.07
N SER A 314 -11.69 -7.95 -5.62
CA SER A 314 -12.03 -6.89 -6.57
C SER A 314 -11.96 -5.45 -6.01
N TRP A 315 -11.94 -5.26 -4.69
CA TRP A 315 -11.81 -3.95 -4.07
C TRP A 315 -10.35 -3.45 -4.03
N MET A 316 -9.37 -4.32 -4.29
CA MET A 316 -7.95 -3.97 -4.39
C MET A 316 -7.54 -3.45 -5.79
N ALA A 317 -8.49 -2.96 -6.58
CA ALA A 317 -8.23 -2.42 -7.91
C ALA A 317 -7.49 -1.07 -7.84
N ALA A 318 -6.16 -1.16 -8.00
CA ALA A 318 -5.22 -0.20 -8.59
C ALA A 318 -5.51 1.31 -8.44
N ILE A 319 -4.88 1.93 -7.44
CA ILE A 319 -4.47 3.34 -7.49
C ILE A 319 -2.95 3.35 -7.24
N TYR A 320 -2.17 2.97 -8.23
CA TYR A 320 -0.72 3.10 -8.18
C TYR A 320 -0.23 3.56 -9.54
N ASP A 321 0.34 4.77 -9.58
CA ASP A 321 0.72 5.48 -10.82
C ASP A 321 2.25 5.62 -10.94
N SER A 322 3.02 4.82 -10.17
CA SER A 322 4.48 4.83 -10.21
C SER A 322 5.00 3.63 -11.00
N ASP A 323 4.93 3.65 -12.33
CA ASP A 323 5.55 2.60 -13.16
C ASP A 323 7.10 2.75 -13.23
N ASN A 324 7.78 3.06 -12.11
CA ASN A 324 9.17 3.53 -12.13
C ASN A 324 10.19 2.41 -11.86
N GLY A 325 9.80 1.36 -11.13
CA GLY A 325 10.64 0.23 -10.77
C GLY A 325 10.61 -0.95 -11.74
N SER A 326 11.04 -2.11 -11.25
CA SER A 326 10.91 -3.39 -11.94
C SER A 326 9.63 -4.10 -11.53
N GLY A 327 9.19 -5.10 -12.30
CA GLY A 327 7.99 -5.87 -11.97
C GLY A 327 8.01 -6.48 -10.56
N THR A 328 9.19 -6.93 -10.08
CA THR A 328 9.32 -7.46 -8.71
C THR A 328 9.26 -6.36 -7.64
N SER A 329 9.85 -5.19 -7.86
CA SER A 329 9.83 -4.12 -6.85
C SER A 329 8.44 -3.50 -6.72
N GLU A 330 7.74 -3.28 -7.84
CA GLU A 330 6.38 -2.74 -7.83
C GLU A 330 5.39 -3.69 -7.14
N ASP A 331 5.46 -5.00 -7.45
CA ASP A 331 4.65 -6.02 -6.77
C ASP A 331 4.91 -6.05 -5.27
N LEU A 332 6.16 -5.86 -4.84
CA LEU A 332 6.51 -5.73 -3.43
C LEU A 332 5.84 -4.51 -2.79
N PHE A 333 6.05 -3.32 -3.34
CA PHE A 333 5.56 -2.08 -2.74
C PHE A 333 4.03 -2.04 -2.72
N TRP A 334 3.39 -2.49 -3.78
CA TRP A 334 1.94 -2.65 -3.84
C TRP A 334 1.41 -3.59 -2.75
N LYS A 335 2.04 -4.75 -2.53
CA LYS A 335 1.63 -5.69 -1.48
C LYS A 335 1.77 -5.10 -0.07
N LEU A 336 2.83 -4.33 0.18
CA LEU A 336 3.04 -3.67 1.47
C LEU A 336 1.99 -2.58 1.71
N ASP A 337 1.70 -1.75 0.71
CA ASP A 337 0.68 -0.69 0.78
C ASP A 337 -0.73 -1.25 0.97
N ALA A 338 -1.07 -2.31 0.23
CA ALA A 338 -2.34 -3.00 0.35
C ALA A 338 -2.52 -3.60 1.76
N LEU A 339 -1.48 -4.22 2.32
CA LEU A 339 -1.53 -4.77 3.67
C LEU A 339 -1.68 -3.66 4.73
N GLN A 340 -0.95 -2.56 4.62
CA GLN A 340 -1.10 -1.41 5.53
C GLN A 340 -2.50 -0.83 5.49
N THR A 341 -3.04 -0.63 4.28
CA THR A 341 -4.40 -0.13 4.09
C THR A 341 -5.42 -1.08 4.70
N PHE A 342 -5.32 -2.38 4.41
CA PHE A 342 -6.19 -3.39 5.01
C PHE A 342 -6.21 -3.28 6.54
N ILE A 343 -5.05 -3.22 7.17
CA ILE A 343 -4.95 -3.19 8.64
C ILE A 343 -5.50 -1.89 9.22
N ARG A 344 -5.25 -0.75 8.56
CA ARG A 344 -5.82 0.54 8.95
C ARG A 344 -7.35 0.51 8.87
N ASP A 345 -7.88 -0.07 7.80
CA ASP A 345 -9.32 -0.12 7.51
C ASP A 345 -10.07 -1.14 8.39
N LEU A 346 -9.36 -2.05 9.07
CA LEU A 346 -9.95 -2.86 10.15
C LEU A 346 -10.41 -1.99 11.33
N HIS A 347 -9.84 -0.80 11.47
CA HIS A 347 -10.07 0.12 12.57
C HIS A 347 -10.09 -0.59 13.94
N TRP A 348 -8.95 -1.14 14.38
CA TRP A 348 -8.95 -1.92 15.61
C TRP A 348 -9.39 -1.05 16.83
N PRO A 349 -10.35 -1.50 17.67
CA PRO A 349 -10.88 -0.71 18.78
C PRO A 349 -9.88 -0.46 19.91
N GLU A 350 -9.08 -1.48 20.24
CA GLU A 350 -8.09 -1.41 21.30
C GLU A 350 -6.83 -0.69 20.81
N GLU A 351 -6.62 0.53 21.29
CA GLU A 351 -5.55 1.41 20.82
C GLU A 351 -4.15 0.78 20.98
N GLU A 352 -3.90 0.07 22.09
CA GLU A 352 -2.60 -0.58 22.33
C GLU A 352 -2.31 -1.68 21.30
N PHE A 353 -3.30 -2.53 21.02
CA PHE A 353 -3.16 -3.57 20.01
C PHE A 353 -3.06 -2.98 18.60
N ALA A 354 -3.85 -1.95 18.29
CA ALA A 354 -3.79 -1.21 17.02
C ALA A 354 -2.38 -0.65 16.78
N ARG A 355 -1.82 0.05 17.78
CA ARG A 355 -0.45 0.58 17.72
C ARG A 355 0.61 -0.51 17.58
N HIS A 356 0.42 -1.65 18.26
CA HIS A 356 1.34 -2.79 18.12
C HIS A 356 1.31 -3.40 16.71
N LEU A 357 0.12 -3.58 16.14
CA LEU A 357 -0.08 -4.12 14.80
C LEU A 357 0.50 -3.18 13.74
N GLU A 358 0.22 -1.88 13.85
CA GLU A 358 0.79 -0.84 12.99
C GLU A 358 2.32 -0.82 13.07
N SER A 359 2.89 -0.82 14.28
CA SER A 359 4.34 -0.85 14.49
C SER A 359 4.98 -2.07 13.86
N ARG A 360 4.35 -3.24 13.99
CA ARG A 360 4.83 -4.49 13.37
C ARG A 360 4.85 -4.39 11.85
N ILE A 361 3.81 -3.85 11.23
CA ILE A 361 3.72 -3.76 9.76
C ILE A 361 4.72 -2.74 9.23
N LYS A 362 4.95 -1.63 9.93
CA LYS A 362 6.00 -0.66 9.57
C LYS A 362 7.39 -1.30 9.64
N LEU A 363 7.69 -2.05 10.70
CA LEU A 363 8.95 -2.79 10.82
C LEU A 363 9.11 -3.84 9.71
N MET A 364 8.05 -4.58 9.41
CA MET A 364 8.03 -5.54 8.30
C MET A 364 8.29 -4.84 6.96
N SER A 365 7.62 -3.71 6.69
CA SER A 365 7.79 -2.91 5.47
C SER A 365 9.23 -2.44 5.33
N SER A 366 9.80 -1.88 6.40
CA SER A 366 11.20 -1.46 6.49
C SER A 366 12.16 -2.61 6.13
N ASN A 367 11.99 -3.79 6.73
CA ASN A 367 12.83 -4.96 6.46
C ASN A 367 12.73 -5.44 5.00
N MET A 368 11.52 -5.40 4.42
CA MET A 368 11.32 -5.84 3.04
C MET A 368 11.91 -4.84 2.03
N ILE A 369 11.77 -3.55 2.28
CA ILE A 369 12.39 -2.48 1.48
C ILE A 369 13.92 -2.57 1.57
N GLU A 370 14.49 -2.76 2.76
CA GLU A 370 15.92 -2.97 2.96
C GLU A 370 16.44 -4.16 2.12
N ASN A 371 15.73 -5.28 2.13
CA ASN A 371 16.09 -6.44 1.32
C ASN A 371 16.01 -6.17 -0.18
N CYS A 372 15.00 -5.41 -0.63
CA CYS A 372 14.86 -4.95 -2.01
C CYS A 372 16.07 -4.10 -2.45
N VAL A 373 16.44 -3.11 -1.64
CA VAL A 373 17.58 -2.21 -1.87
C VAL A 373 18.89 -3.01 -1.95
N LYS A 374 19.16 -3.86 -0.96
CA LYS A 374 20.37 -4.69 -0.93
C LYS A 374 20.48 -5.62 -2.14
N ARG A 375 19.38 -6.27 -2.54
CA ARG A 375 19.34 -7.15 -3.72
C ARG A 375 19.55 -6.40 -5.02
N THR A 376 18.92 -5.24 -5.16
CA THR A 376 19.07 -4.37 -6.33
C THR A 376 20.51 -3.92 -6.51
N ARG A 377 21.16 -3.48 -5.43
CA ARG A 377 22.59 -3.12 -5.44
C ARG A 377 23.48 -4.29 -5.86
N MET A 378 23.28 -5.48 -5.27
CA MET A 378 24.07 -6.67 -5.64
C MET A 378 23.87 -7.07 -7.11
N ALA A 379 22.64 -6.96 -7.62
CA ALA A 379 22.34 -7.23 -9.02
C ALA A 379 23.01 -6.21 -9.96
N PHE A 380 23.00 -4.92 -9.58
CA PHE A 380 23.70 -3.86 -10.29
C PHE A 380 25.20 -4.13 -10.40
N GLU A 381 25.85 -4.42 -9.27
CA GLU A 381 27.28 -4.74 -9.23
C GLU A 381 27.61 -5.95 -10.11
N SER A 382 26.83 -7.04 -9.98
CA SER A 382 27.03 -8.26 -10.78
C SER A 382 26.89 -7.99 -12.28
N LYS A 383 25.89 -7.20 -12.69
CA LYS A 383 25.64 -6.88 -14.09
C LYS A 383 26.71 -5.96 -14.66
N LEU A 384 27.15 -4.96 -13.89
CA LEU A 384 28.22 -4.05 -14.28
C LEU A 384 29.57 -4.77 -14.40
N ALA A 385 29.87 -5.70 -13.48
CA ALA A 385 31.11 -6.48 -13.50
C ALA A 385 31.26 -7.35 -14.77
N LYS A 386 30.15 -7.89 -15.28
CA LYS A 386 30.11 -8.74 -16.49
C LYS A 386 30.18 -7.95 -17.81
N SER A 387 30.05 -6.63 -17.77
CA SER A 387 30.02 -5.78 -18.98
C SER A 387 31.43 -5.47 -19.53
N SER A 388 31.51 -5.03 -20.80
CA SER A 388 32.79 -4.69 -21.44
C SER A 388 33.57 -3.61 -20.69
N LYS A 389 34.90 -3.70 -20.69
CA LYS A 389 35.84 -2.72 -20.12
C LYS A 389 36.43 -1.77 -21.17
N SER A 390 35.88 -1.74 -22.39
CA SER A 390 36.37 -0.93 -23.51
C SER A 390 35.32 0.07 -23.98
N THR A 391 35.62 0.87 -25.01
CA THR A 391 34.72 1.90 -25.57
C THR A 391 33.47 1.34 -26.25
N ASP A 392 33.37 0.02 -26.39
CA ASP A 392 32.16 -0.71 -26.80
C ASP A 392 31.16 -0.91 -25.65
N PHE A 393 31.53 -0.59 -24.41
CA PHE A 393 30.60 -0.61 -23.29
C PHE A 393 29.37 0.26 -23.58
N ARG A 394 28.19 -0.27 -23.26
CA ARG A 394 26.90 0.42 -23.37
C ARG A 394 26.15 0.20 -22.06
N ILE A 395 25.60 1.29 -21.52
CA ILE A 395 24.72 1.22 -20.35
C ILE A 395 23.42 0.54 -20.79
N SER A 396 23.15 -0.63 -20.23
CA SER A 396 21.90 -1.33 -20.52
C SER A 396 20.72 -0.65 -19.80
N PRO A 397 19.51 -0.61 -20.38
CA PRO A 397 18.32 -0.07 -19.72
C PRO A 397 18.09 -0.64 -18.32
N ALA A 398 18.39 -1.92 -18.11
CA ALA A 398 18.32 -2.58 -16.82
C ALA A 398 19.13 -1.91 -15.69
N LEU A 399 20.30 -1.32 -16.00
CA LEU A 399 21.10 -0.60 -15.01
C LEU A 399 20.39 0.70 -14.59
N CYS A 400 19.67 1.34 -15.52
CA CYS A 400 18.86 2.52 -15.22
C CYS A 400 17.62 2.14 -14.41
N THR A 401 16.94 1.03 -14.75
CA THR A 401 15.83 0.50 -13.95
C THR A 401 16.25 0.27 -12.50
N MET A 402 17.44 -0.29 -12.26
CA MET A 402 17.96 -0.49 -10.89
C MET A 402 18.15 0.82 -10.12
N PHE A 403 18.53 1.92 -10.77
CA PHE A 403 18.54 3.24 -10.13
C PHE A 403 17.12 3.70 -9.80
N ASN A 404 16.17 3.52 -10.71
CA ASN A 404 14.78 3.92 -10.47
C ASN A 404 14.11 3.10 -9.37
N VAL A 405 14.48 1.83 -9.19
CA VAL A 405 14.06 1.03 -8.03
C VAL A 405 14.54 1.67 -6.72
N MET A 406 15.71 2.31 -6.68
CA MET A 406 16.17 3.03 -5.49
C MET A 406 15.36 4.31 -5.23
N VAL A 407 14.98 5.03 -6.30
CA VAL A 407 14.12 6.22 -6.21
C VAL A 407 12.77 5.82 -5.63
N ASP A 408 12.15 4.78 -6.20
CA ASP A 408 10.85 4.30 -5.73
C ASP A 408 10.94 3.73 -4.31
N ALA A 409 12.00 2.98 -3.97
CA ALA A 409 12.24 2.53 -2.60
C ALA A 409 12.29 3.68 -1.58
N LYS A 410 12.79 4.87 -1.98
CA LYS A 410 12.84 6.08 -1.15
C LYS A 410 11.46 6.73 -1.00
N ASP A 411 10.69 6.82 -2.08
CA ASP A 411 9.33 7.35 -2.03
C ASP A 411 8.43 6.45 -1.17
N GLN A 412 8.59 5.13 -1.33
CA GLN A 412 7.84 4.14 -0.55
C GLN A 412 8.29 4.02 0.90
N SER A 413 9.58 4.20 1.20
CA SER A 413 10.04 4.26 2.61
C SER A 413 9.40 5.43 3.34
N ALA A 414 9.31 6.59 2.68
CA ALA A 414 8.67 7.77 3.26
C ALA A 414 7.17 7.56 3.53
N LYS A 415 6.47 6.84 2.65
CA LYS A 415 5.04 6.56 2.80
C LYS A 415 4.77 5.45 3.82
N LEU A 416 5.43 4.30 3.68
CA LEU A 416 5.12 3.06 4.38
C LEU A 416 5.79 2.97 5.76
N CYS A 417 6.86 3.71 6.02
CA CYS A 417 7.60 3.66 7.27
C CYS A 417 7.41 4.89 8.16
N ALA A 418 6.53 5.84 7.80
CA ALA A 418 6.22 7.01 8.63
C ALA A 418 5.58 6.59 9.97
N MET A 419 6.26 6.84 11.10
CA MET A 419 5.73 6.63 12.46
C MET A 419 5.18 7.96 13.04
N GLU A 420 4.53 7.94 14.20
CA GLU A 420 4.13 9.17 14.91
C GLU A 420 5.26 9.75 15.78
N MET A 421 5.19 11.08 15.98
CA MET A 421 6.14 11.98 16.66
C MET A 421 6.71 11.43 17.97
N GLY A 422 7.87 10.74 17.87
CA GLY A 422 8.64 10.27 19.03
C GLY A 422 9.68 9.20 18.68
N GLN A 423 9.29 8.19 17.89
CA GLN A 423 10.18 7.17 17.31
C GLN A 423 10.49 7.42 15.81
N GLU A 424 9.80 8.39 15.20
CA GLU A 424 9.92 8.84 13.79
C GLU A 424 11.35 8.94 13.24
N LYS A 425 12.33 9.33 14.06
CA LYS A 425 13.64 9.75 13.54
C LYS A 425 14.68 8.67 13.37
N GLN A 426 14.47 7.43 13.84
CA GLN A 426 15.58 6.46 13.90
C GLN A 426 15.49 5.33 12.86
N PHE A 427 14.29 4.90 12.47
CA PHE A 427 14.11 3.83 11.47
C PHE A 427 13.92 4.36 10.05
N HIS A 428 13.10 5.41 9.89
CA HIS A 428 12.98 6.12 8.63
C HIS A 428 14.35 6.68 8.18
N SER A 429 15.11 7.26 9.12
CA SER A 429 16.47 7.71 8.83
C SER A 429 17.38 6.55 8.42
N HIS A 430 17.23 5.36 9.02
CA HIS A 430 18.11 4.23 8.72
C HIS A 430 17.91 3.67 7.30
N ILE A 431 16.66 3.50 6.86
CA ILE A 431 16.36 3.07 5.49
C ILE A 431 16.77 4.13 4.48
N ASP A 432 16.48 5.41 4.76
CA ASP A 432 16.87 6.50 3.87
C ASP A 432 18.40 6.60 3.76
N GLU A 433 19.12 6.50 4.87
CA GLU A 433 20.59 6.45 4.89
C GLU A 433 21.11 5.25 4.08
N LEU A 434 20.51 4.07 4.25
CA LEU A 434 20.88 2.87 3.48
C LEU A 434 20.63 3.05 1.98
N ILE A 435 19.52 3.67 1.58
CA ILE A 435 19.19 3.93 0.17
C ILE A 435 20.20 4.93 -0.40
N GLU A 436 20.45 6.05 0.28
CA GLU A 436 21.40 7.06 -0.15
C GLU A 436 22.85 6.53 -0.22
N GLU A 437 23.25 5.69 0.72
CA GLU A 437 24.55 5.01 0.69
C GLU A 437 24.61 3.99 -0.46
N SER A 438 23.52 3.24 -0.71
CA SER A 438 23.46 2.29 -1.82
C SER A 438 23.53 2.97 -3.18
N VAL A 439 22.83 4.09 -3.36
CA VAL A 439 22.89 4.90 -4.60
C VAL A 439 24.28 5.50 -4.77
N LYS A 440 24.88 6.02 -3.70
CA LYS A 440 26.27 6.51 -3.72
C LYS A 440 27.22 5.43 -4.21
N ASP A 441 27.10 4.21 -3.70
CA ASP A 441 27.96 3.09 -4.08
C ASP A 441 27.72 2.66 -5.53
N MET A 442 26.47 2.62 -6.00
CA MET A 442 26.14 2.37 -7.41
C MET A 442 26.77 3.41 -8.35
N ILE A 443 26.71 4.69 -7.98
CA ILE A 443 27.36 5.78 -8.70
C ILE A 443 28.87 5.55 -8.74
N GLN A 444 29.50 5.24 -7.61
CA GLN A 444 30.95 5.00 -7.54
C GLN A 444 31.39 3.81 -8.40
N LEU A 445 30.63 2.70 -8.39
CA LEU A 445 30.90 1.54 -9.24
C LEU A 445 30.85 1.90 -10.73
N LEU A 446 29.86 2.69 -11.13
CA LEU A 446 29.70 3.12 -12.52
C LEU A 446 30.80 4.12 -12.94
N VAL A 447 31.16 5.06 -12.07
CA VAL A 447 32.31 5.98 -12.29
C VAL A 447 33.60 5.19 -12.42
N ALA A 448 33.87 4.23 -11.53
CA ALA A 448 35.05 3.37 -11.61
C ALA A 448 35.10 2.59 -12.93
N LYS A 449 33.95 2.11 -13.42
CA LYS A 449 33.86 1.48 -14.75
C LYS A 449 34.29 2.43 -15.86
N PHE A 450 33.84 3.67 -15.83
CA PHE A 450 34.20 4.67 -16.83
C PHE A 450 35.68 5.08 -16.77
N VAL A 451 36.26 5.12 -15.58
CA VAL A 451 37.70 5.34 -15.37
C VAL A 451 38.50 4.22 -16.04
N VAL A 452 38.15 2.94 -15.80
CA VAL A 452 38.81 1.79 -16.43
C VAL A 452 38.76 1.84 -17.97
N ILE A 453 37.65 2.32 -18.54
CA ILE A 453 37.54 2.48 -20.00
C ILE A 453 38.52 3.54 -20.51
N LEU A 454 38.65 4.67 -19.80
CA LEU A 454 39.61 5.71 -20.16
C LEU A 454 41.06 5.23 -19.96
N GLU A 455 41.36 4.51 -18.89
CA GLU A 455 42.67 3.86 -18.69
C GLU A 455 43.03 2.96 -19.89
N GLY A 456 42.05 2.18 -20.39
CA GLY A 456 42.24 1.36 -21.58
C GLY A 456 42.55 2.18 -22.85
N VAL A 457 41.96 3.37 -22.99
CA VAL A 457 42.27 4.31 -24.08
C VAL A 457 43.68 4.89 -23.91
N LEU A 458 44.03 5.31 -22.70
CA LEU A 458 45.36 5.84 -22.38
C LEU A 458 46.46 4.80 -22.59
N ALA A 459 46.24 3.55 -22.17
CA ALA A 459 47.18 2.45 -22.40
C ALA A 459 47.41 2.14 -23.88
N LYS A 460 46.40 2.31 -24.74
CA LYS A 460 46.56 2.16 -26.20
C LYS A 460 47.48 3.24 -26.77
N ILE A 461 47.36 4.48 -26.31
CA ILE A 461 48.18 5.59 -26.80
C ILE A 461 49.56 5.65 -26.14
N SER A 462 49.76 5.09 -24.94
CA SER A 462 51.09 4.95 -24.31
C SER A 462 52.07 4.10 -25.14
N ARG A 463 51.59 3.31 -26.11
CA ARG A 463 52.46 2.60 -27.07
C ARG A 463 53.28 3.53 -27.97
N TYR A 464 52.94 4.82 -28.00
CA TYR A 464 53.64 5.86 -28.75
C TYR A 464 54.57 6.70 -27.85
N ASP A 465 54.72 6.34 -26.57
CA ASP A 465 55.64 7.02 -25.65
C ASP A 465 57.09 6.97 -26.19
N GLU A 466 57.86 8.00 -25.86
CA GLU A 466 59.26 8.14 -26.26
C GLU A 466 60.10 6.97 -25.72
N GLY A 467 60.93 6.35 -26.55
CA GLY A 467 61.74 5.17 -26.18
C GLY A 467 61.06 3.80 -26.34
N THR A 468 59.79 3.75 -26.76
CA THR A 468 59.13 2.49 -27.14
C THR A 468 59.52 2.02 -28.56
N LEU A 469 59.46 0.70 -28.81
CA LEU A 469 59.77 0.14 -30.13
C LEU A 469 58.86 0.74 -31.23
N PHE A 470 57.58 0.94 -30.92
CA PHE A 470 56.60 1.48 -31.89
C PHE A 470 56.84 2.93 -32.27
N SER A 471 57.26 3.81 -31.34
CA SER A 471 57.63 5.18 -31.67
C SER A 471 58.87 5.23 -32.59
N SER A 472 59.81 4.31 -32.38
CA SER A 472 61.02 4.14 -33.20
C SER A 472 60.70 3.61 -34.62
N PHE A 473 59.84 2.58 -34.72
CA PHE A 473 59.44 1.98 -36.00
C PHE A 473 58.57 2.93 -36.84
N LEU A 474 57.58 3.62 -36.26
CA LEU A 474 56.73 4.53 -37.03
C LEU A 474 57.49 5.77 -37.49
N SER A 475 58.38 6.34 -36.66
CA SER A 475 59.19 7.50 -37.07
C SER A 475 60.11 7.16 -38.25
N PHE A 476 60.69 5.95 -38.29
CA PHE A 476 61.57 5.51 -39.38
C PHE A 476 60.80 5.05 -40.63
N THR A 477 59.73 4.28 -40.46
CA THR A 477 58.96 3.70 -41.58
C THR A 477 58.03 4.73 -42.22
N VAL A 478 57.43 5.65 -41.46
CA VAL A 478 56.58 6.73 -42.01
C VAL A 478 57.41 7.76 -42.76
N LYS A 479 58.59 8.16 -42.28
CA LYS A 479 59.47 9.10 -43.03
C LYS A 479 60.03 8.47 -44.31
N ALA A 480 60.36 7.18 -44.32
CA ALA A 480 60.90 6.51 -45.50
C ALA A 480 59.81 6.13 -46.52
N ALA A 481 58.64 5.66 -46.05
CA ALA A 481 57.57 5.20 -46.92
C ALA A 481 56.63 6.32 -47.40
N SER A 482 56.39 7.39 -46.63
CA SER A 482 55.56 8.54 -47.09
C SER A 482 56.11 9.26 -48.32
N LYS A 483 57.37 9.01 -48.68
CA LYS A 483 58.01 9.54 -49.89
C LYS A 483 57.67 8.74 -51.16
N TYR A 484 57.15 7.52 -51.02
CA TYR A 484 56.92 6.58 -52.13
C TYR A 484 55.57 5.84 -52.12
N VAL A 485 54.84 5.81 -50.99
CA VAL A 485 53.52 5.16 -50.81
C VAL A 485 52.70 5.98 -49.79
N ASP A 486 51.38 6.12 -50.02
CA ASP A 486 50.47 6.77 -49.07
C ASP A 486 50.27 5.85 -47.83
N VAL A 487 51.07 6.10 -46.78
CA VAL A 487 51.01 5.32 -45.54
C VAL A 487 49.76 5.74 -44.76
N PRO A 488 48.87 4.81 -44.36
CA PRO A 488 47.70 5.14 -43.56
C PRO A 488 48.13 5.87 -42.28
N LYS A 489 47.77 7.15 -42.18
CA LYS A 489 47.97 7.91 -40.95
C LYS A 489 47.09 7.28 -39.85
N PRO A 490 47.60 7.04 -38.63
CA PRO A 490 46.77 6.62 -37.51
C PRO A 490 45.55 7.56 -37.38
N GLY A 491 44.34 7.01 -37.47
CA GLY A 491 43.09 7.77 -37.53
C GLY A 491 42.66 8.32 -36.16
N MET A 492 41.65 9.18 -36.12
CA MET A 492 41.05 9.68 -34.86
C MET A 492 40.08 8.68 -34.21
N ASP A 493 40.06 7.43 -34.67
CA ASP A 493 39.12 6.37 -34.29
C ASP A 493 39.13 6.07 -32.78
N VAL A 494 40.30 6.10 -32.14
CA VAL A 494 40.41 5.91 -30.68
C VAL A 494 39.72 7.03 -29.91
N ALA A 495 39.95 8.28 -30.30
CA ALA A 495 39.31 9.44 -29.67
C ALA A 495 37.82 9.49 -29.96
N ASP A 496 37.42 9.23 -31.20
CA ASP A 496 36.02 9.21 -31.62
C ASP A 496 35.24 8.09 -30.95
N GLY A 497 35.84 6.91 -30.80
CA GLY A 497 35.26 5.79 -30.06
C GLY A 497 34.99 6.15 -28.60
N TYR A 498 35.94 6.80 -27.93
CA TYR A 498 35.76 7.25 -26.54
C TYR A 498 34.70 8.35 -26.41
N VAL A 499 34.76 9.39 -27.25
CA VAL A 499 33.79 10.49 -27.24
C VAL A 499 32.38 9.99 -27.53
N THR A 500 32.24 9.08 -28.49
CA THR A 500 30.96 8.44 -28.82
C THR A 500 30.43 7.64 -27.63
N PHE A 501 31.29 6.87 -26.96
CA PHE A 501 30.93 6.14 -25.75
C PHE A 501 30.41 7.07 -24.63
N VAL A 502 31.10 8.20 -24.39
CA VAL A 502 30.70 9.18 -23.37
C VAL A 502 29.30 9.71 -23.65
N ARG A 503 29.05 10.18 -24.88
CA ARG A 503 27.73 10.73 -25.27
C ARG A 503 26.61 9.71 -25.13
N HIS A 504 26.77 8.52 -25.73
CA HIS A 504 25.75 7.47 -25.65
C HIS A 504 25.44 7.08 -24.20
N SER A 505 26.45 7.08 -23.32
CA SER A 505 26.25 6.78 -21.90
C SER A 505 25.51 7.90 -21.18
N GLN A 506 25.84 9.17 -21.45
CA GLN A 506 25.14 10.32 -20.90
C GLN A 506 23.67 10.35 -21.35
N ASP A 507 23.42 10.16 -22.65
CA ASP A 507 22.09 10.14 -23.25
C ASP A 507 21.23 9.04 -22.62
N MET A 508 21.77 7.82 -22.49
CA MET A 508 21.06 6.69 -21.88
C MET A 508 20.72 6.91 -20.39
N LEU A 509 21.62 7.53 -19.63
CA LEU A 509 21.37 7.82 -18.21
C LEU A 509 20.31 8.91 -18.06
N ARG A 510 20.41 9.98 -18.86
CA ARG A 510 19.47 11.10 -18.80
C ARG A 510 18.07 10.74 -19.32
N ASP A 511 17.98 9.85 -20.30
CA ASP A 511 16.70 9.38 -20.85
C ASP A 511 15.96 8.40 -19.92
N LYS A 512 16.68 7.63 -19.10
CA LYS A 512 16.10 6.47 -18.38
C LYS A 512 16.14 6.55 -16.86
N VAL A 513 16.98 7.38 -16.26
CA VAL A 513 17.01 7.57 -14.80
C VAL A 513 16.10 8.74 -14.46
N ASN A 514 15.16 8.52 -13.53
CA ASN A 514 14.10 9.50 -13.25
C ASN A 514 14.53 10.62 -12.31
N GLU A 515 15.53 10.38 -11.47
CA GLU A 515 15.99 11.32 -10.44
C GLU A 515 17.18 12.15 -10.94
N GLU A 516 16.94 13.44 -11.18
CA GLU A 516 17.94 14.38 -11.73
C GLU A 516 19.13 14.53 -10.77
N VAL A 517 18.90 14.53 -9.45
CA VAL A 517 19.97 14.66 -8.45
C VAL A 517 20.98 13.51 -8.57
N TYR A 518 20.52 12.31 -8.90
CA TYR A 518 21.40 11.15 -9.09
C TYR A 518 22.23 11.28 -10.37
N ILE A 519 21.64 11.82 -11.44
CA ILE A 519 22.33 12.09 -12.71
C ILE A 519 23.41 13.17 -12.52
N GLU A 520 23.07 14.30 -11.90
CA GLU A 520 23.99 15.40 -11.64
C GLU A 520 25.20 14.92 -10.82
N ARG A 521 24.94 14.21 -9.72
CA ARG A 521 25.98 13.65 -8.85
C ARG A 521 26.87 12.64 -9.57
N LEU A 522 26.30 11.83 -10.46
CA LEU A 522 27.05 10.87 -11.28
C LEU A 522 27.95 11.58 -12.29
N PHE A 523 27.44 12.58 -12.99
CA PHE A 523 28.20 13.32 -14.01
C PHE A 523 29.32 14.17 -13.40
N ASP A 524 29.07 14.79 -12.26
CA ASP A 524 30.10 15.53 -11.50
C ASP A 524 31.27 14.63 -11.10
N GLN A 525 30.97 13.48 -10.48
CA GLN A 525 32.00 12.51 -10.07
C GLN A 525 32.70 11.87 -11.28
N TRP A 526 31.96 11.55 -12.34
CA TRP A 526 32.52 10.98 -13.55
C TRP A 526 33.51 11.95 -14.20
N TYR A 527 33.11 13.20 -14.42
CA TYR A 527 34.00 14.22 -15.00
C TYR A 527 35.26 14.38 -14.15
N THR A 528 35.09 14.57 -12.84
CA THR A 528 36.20 14.78 -11.90
C THR A 528 37.20 13.62 -11.92
N ALA A 529 36.72 12.39 -11.76
CA ALA A 529 37.59 11.20 -11.68
C ALA A 529 38.39 10.99 -12.97
N THR A 530 37.77 11.18 -14.12
CA THR A 530 38.42 10.98 -15.42
C THR A 530 39.31 12.15 -15.83
N MET A 531 39.01 13.38 -15.41
CA MET A 531 39.91 14.53 -15.60
C MET A 531 41.16 14.40 -14.73
N ASN A 532 41.00 13.92 -13.48
CA ASN A 532 42.12 13.54 -12.62
C ASN A 532 43.00 12.47 -13.26
N LEU A 533 42.42 11.43 -13.84
CA LEU A 533 43.20 10.41 -14.55
C LEU A 533 44.01 11.00 -15.73
N LEU A 534 43.40 11.88 -16.54
CA LEU A 534 44.11 12.55 -17.65
C LEU A 534 45.28 13.39 -17.14
N GLY A 535 45.05 14.17 -16.09
CA GLY A 535 46.08 15.03 -15.51
C GLY A 535 47.22 14.25 -14.87
N THR A 536 46.92 13.17 -14.14
CA THR A 536 47.94 12.26 -13.61
C THR A 536 48.75 11.63 -14.74
N TRP A 537 48.11 11.10 -15.78
CA TRP A 537 48.80 10.47 -16.91
C TRP A 537 49.75 11.43 -17.63
N LEU A 538 49.37 12.71 -17.78
CA LEU A 538 50.19 13.77 -18.36
C LEU A 538 51.34 14.20 -17.43
N THR A 539 51.08 14.26 -16.12
CA THR A 539 52.07 14.67 -15.12
C THR A 539 53.16 13.62 -14.96
N GLU A 540 52.83 12.33 -15.03
CA GLU A 540 53.81 11.24 -15.07
C GLU A 540 54.73 11.29 -16.30
N ARG A 541 54.37 12.09 -17.30
CA ARG A 541 55.10 12.30 -18.56
C ARG A 541 55.57 13.75 -18.73
N MET A 542 55.84 14.47 -17.64
CA MET A 542 56.33 15.86 -17.73
C MET A 542 57.67 15.98 -18.46
N ASP A 543 58.55 15.00 -18.29
CA ASP A 543 59.89 15.01 -18.90
C ASP A 543 59.94 14.39 -20.31
N GLN A 544 58.80 13.89 -20.82
CA GLN A 544 58.70 13.26 -22.14
C GLN A 544 57.91 14.16 -23.10
N GLN A 545 58.36 14.25 -24.35
CA GLN A 545 57.60 14.95 -25.38
C GLN A 545 56.46 14.06 -25.88
N LEU A 546 55.24 14.60 -25.96
CA LEU A 546 54.10 13.83 -26.48
C LEU A 546 54.23 13.61 -27.99
N HIS A 547 54.01 12.38 -28.43
CA HIS A 547 53.91 12.07 -29.85
C HIS A 547 52.68 12.77 -30.45
N VAL A 548 52.78 13.31 -31.68
CA VAL A 548 51.70 14.09 -32.31
C VAL A 548 50.36 13.35 -32.37
N TYR A 549 50.39 12.03 -32.52
CA TYR A 549 49.19 11.18 -32.42
C TYR A 549 48.54 11.20 -31.02
N GLN A 550 49.33 11.08 -29.95
CA GLN A 550 48.85 11.14 -28.56
C GLN A 550 48.25 12.52 -28.28
N LEU A 551 48.95 13.57 -28.68
CA LEU A 551 48.51 14.95 -28.55
C LEU A 551 47.16 15.19 -29.24
N LYS A 552 47.00 14.76 -30.51
CA LYS A 552 45.72 14.88 -31.23
C LYS A 552 44.56 14.17 -30.51
N ILE A 553 44.80 12.97 -29.99
CA ILE A 553 43.78 12.20 -29.25
C ILE A 553 43.39 12.90 -27.96
N LEU A 554 44.38 13.31 -27.17
CA LEU A 554 44.16 13.94 -25.87
C LEU A 554 43.45 15.29 -26.01
N ILE A 555 43.84 16.13 -26.97
CA ILE A 555 43.14 17.40 -27.26
C ILE A 555 41.67 17.15 -27.60
N ARG A 556 41.40 16.18 -28.48
CA ARG A 556 40.01 15.86 -28.89
C ARG A 556 39.19 15.33 -27.71
N ILE A 557 39.74 14.42 -26.92
CA ILE A 557 39.05 13.88 -25.74
C ILE A 557 38.76 15.00 -24.74
N THR A 558 39.77 15.80 -24.37
CA THR A 558 39.63 16.88 -23.38
C THR A 558 38.60 17.93 -23.82
N LYS A 559 38.69 18.44 -25.05
CA LYS A 559 37.73 19.45 -25.56
C LYS A 559 36.31 18.91 -25.66
N LYS A 560 36.13 17.73 -26.26
CA LYS A 560 34.79 17.16 -26.42
C LYS A 560 34.18 16.83 -25.07
N LYS A 561 34.96 16.26 -24.15
CA LYS A 561 34.52 15.97 -22.78
C LYS A 561 34.07 17.23 -22.05
N TYR A 562 34.88 18.28 -22.01
CA TYR A 562 34.51 19.55 -21.35
C TYR A 562 33.16 20.05 -21.84
N ARG A 563 33.00 20.14 -23.17
CA ARG A 563 31.76 20.60 -23.80
C ARG A 563 30.57 19.68 -23.53
N ASP A 564 30.74 18.38 -23.68
CA ASP A 564 29.65 17.42 -23.54
C ASP A 564 29.16 17.37 -22.07
N PHE A 565 30.05 17.45 -21.07
CA PHE A 565 29.64 17.53 -19.65
C PHE A 565 29.05 18.89 -19.27
N ARG A 566 29.51 20.00 -19.87
CA ARG A 566 28.88 21.32 -19.73
C ARG A 566 27.43 21.32 -20.20
N LEU A 567 27.17 20.71 -21.36
CA LEU A 567 25.82 20.57 -21.91
C LEU A 567 24.91 19.69 -21.04
N GLN A 568 25.49 18.79 -20.25
CA GLN A 568 24.74 17.92 -19.34
C GLN A 568 24.47 18.56 -17.96
N GLY A 569 24.89 19.81 -17.74
CA GLY A 569 24.60 20.56 -16.50
C GLY A 569 25.68 20.45 -15.41
N VAL A 570 26.87 19.92 -15.70
CA VAL A 570 27.97 19.93 -14.72
C VAL A 570 28.40 21.37 -14.44
N LEU A 571 28.50 21.72 -13.16
CA LEU A 571 28.82 23.08 -12.72
C LEU A 571 30.19 23.56 -13.20
N ASP A 572 30.29 24.85 -13.52
CA ASP A 572 31.55 25.48 -13.95
C ASP A 572 32.68 25.33 -12.92
N SER A 573 32.35 25.28 -11.63
CA SER A 573 33.33 25.02 -10.56
C SER A 573 33.98 23.65 -10.67
N THR A 574 33.24 22.65 -11.16
CA THR A 574 33.75 21.29 -11.40
C THR A 574 34.46 21.23 -12.75
N LEU A 575 33.87 21.82 -13.79
CA LEU A 575 34.44 21.84 -15.14
C LEU A 575 35.83 22.50 -15.16
N ASN A 576 35.94 23.67 -14.54
CA ASN A 576 37.16 24.48 -14.44
C ASN A 576 37.96 24.12 -13.18
N SER A 577 38.14 22.82 -12.93
CA SER A 577 38.97 22.35 -11.83
C SER A 577 40.45 22.67 -12.08
N LYS A 578 41.24 22.78 -10.99
CA LYS A 578 42.72 22.94 -11.08
C LYS A 578 43.38 21.88 -11.96
N MET A 579 42.80 20.67 -11.97
CA MET A 579 43.30 19.59 -12.80
C MET A 579 43.00 19.81 -14.27
N TYR A 580 41.81 20.29 -14.60
CA TYR A 580 41.49 20.69 -15.97
C TYR A 580 42.46 21.76 -16.47
N ASP A 581 42.74 22.80 -15.69
CA ASP A 581 43.72 23.84 -16.06
C ASP A 581 45.11 23.26 -16.30
N THR A 582 45.53 22.32 -15.46
CA THR A 582 46.82 21.61 -15.62
C THR A 582 46.88 20.83 -16.93
N VAL A 583 45.83 20.07 -17.23
CA VAL A 583 45.69 19.31 -18.49
C VAL A 583 45.67 20.28 -19.69
N ARG A 584 44.86 21.33 -19.63
CA ARG A 584 44.70 22.34 -20.69
C ARG A 584 46.03 23.01 -21.00
N ASN A 585 46.71 23.52 -19.98
CA ASN A 585 48.00 24.21 -20.13
C ASN A 585 49.08 23.29 -20.71
N ARG A 586 49.16 22.03 -20.25
CA ARG A 586 50.11 21.06 -20.81
C ARG A 586 49.83 20.79 -22.29
N LEU A 587 48.58 20.55 -22.66
CA LEU A 587 48.23 20.26 -24.05
C LEU A 587 48.45 21.46 -24.98
N THR A 588 48.15 22.69 -24.53
CA THR A 588 48.42 23.92 -25.29
C THR A 588 49.91 24.12 -25.54
N LEU A 589 50.77 23.86 -24.53
CA LEU A 589 52.23 23.99 -24.68
C LEU A 589 52.79 22.95 -25.66
N GLU A 590 52.32 21.71 -25.59
CA GLU A 590 52.72 20.63 -26.50
C GLU A 590 52.25 20.90 -27.94
N GLU A 591 51.04 21.46 -28.12
CA GLU A 591 50.54 21.90 -29.42
C GLU A 591 51.39 23.01 -30.05
N ALA A 592 51.74 24.03 -29.27
CA ALA A 592 52.62 25.10 -29.75
C ALA A 592 53.98 24.54 -30.18
N THR A 593 54.53 23.61 -29.39
CA THR A 593 55.82 22.96 -29.67
C THR A 593 55.75 22.08 -30.92
N ALA A 594 54.68 21.32 -31.10
CA ALA A 594 54.47 20.45 -32.27
C ALA A 594 54.26 21.26 -33.56
N SER A 595 53.54 22.39 -33.49
CA SER A 595 53.27 23.27 -34.63
C SER A 595 54.54 23.89 -35.22
N VAL A 596 55.53 24.19 -34.38
CA VAL A 596 56.85 24.69 -34.79
C VAL A 596 57.73 23.60 -35.43
N ARG A 597 57.57 22.32 -35.03
CA ARG A 597 58.45 21.22 -35.45
C ARG A 597 57.97 20.43 -36.68
N GLU A 598 56.66 20.21 -36.85
CA GLU A 598 56.12 19.26 -37.84
C GLU A 598 55.15 19.89 -38.88
N GLY A 599 55.07 21.22 -38.97
CA GLY A 599 54.28 21.88 -40.02
C GLY A 599 52.75 21.83 -39.84
N GLY A 600 52.28 21.68 -38.60
CA GLY A 600 50.91 22.00 -38.18
C GLY A 600 50.04 20.82 -37.70
N MET A 601 49.20 21.10 -36.70
CA MET A 601 48.07 20.23 -36.33
C MET A 601 46.96 20.42 -37.37
N GLN A 602 46.56 19.35 -38.08
CA GLN A 602 45.51 19.38 -39.12
C GLN A 602 44.11 19.75 -38.56
N GLY A 603 43.88 21.01 -38.19
CA GLY A 603 42.59 21.53 -37.73
C GLY A 603 42.12 21.08 -36.34
N ILE A 604 43.00 20.51 -35.51
CA ILE A 604 42.70 20.12 -34.12
C ILE A 604 43.54 21.01 -33.21
N SER A 605 42.90 21.93 -32.49
CA SER A 605 43.55 22.86 -31.58
C SER A 605 42.88 22.87 -30.20
N MET A 606 43.67 23.10 -29.14
CA MET A 606 43.18 23.40 -27.79
C MET A 606 42.53 24.78 -27.67
N LYS A 607 42.77 25.69 -28.61
CA LYS A 607 42.09 27.00 -28.65
C LYS A 607 40.59 26.81 -28.91
N ASP A 608 39.74 27.53 -28.20
CA ASP A 608 38.30 27.48 -28.42
C ASP A 608 37.99 28.20 -29.73
N SER A 609 37.50 27.45 -30.71
CA SER A 609 37.11 27.99 -32.01
C SER A 609 35.79 28.77 -31.97
N ASP A 610 35.18 28.88 -30.78
CA ASP A 610 33.96 29.65 -30.52
C ASP A 610 34.30 31.05 -29.93
N GLU A 611 35.56 31.35 -29.59
CA GLU A 611 36.01 32.67 -29.09
C GLU A 611 36.56 33.58 -30.21
N GLU A 612 36.62 33.13 -31.47
CA GLU A 612 37.16 33.93 -32.58
C GLU A 612 36.11 34.80 -33.29
N ASP A 613 34.82 34.68 -32.95
CA ASP A 613 33.74 35.44 -33.59
C ASP A 613 33.32 36.72 -32.83
N GLU A 614 33.96 37.06 -31.70
CA GLU A 614 33.61 38.25 -30.87
C GLU A 614 34.61 39.41 -30.94
N GLU A 615 35.72 39.31 -31.69
CA GLU A 615 36.74 40.37 -31.78
C GLU A 615 36.82 41.11 -33.14
N ASP A 616 35.85 40.91 -34.04
CA ASP A 616 35.69 41.72 -35.25
C ASP A 616 34.32 42.46 -35.23
N ASP A 617 34.23 43.54 -34.42
CA ASP A 617 33.33 44.69 -34.66
C ASP A 617 33.86 45.98 -33.99
#